data_AF-A0A0M8WCV9-F1
#
_entry.id   AF-A0A0M8WCV9-F1
#
_cell.length_a   1.000
_cell.length_b   1.000
_cell.length_c   1.000
_cell.angle_alpha   90.00
_cell.angle_beta   90.00
_cell.angle_gamma   90.00
#
_symmetry.space_group_name_H-M   'P 1'
#
loop_
_entity.id
_entity.type
_entity.pdbx_description
1 polymer ?
#
loop_
_entity_poly.entity_id
_entity_poly.type
_entity_poly.pdbx_seq_one_letter_code
_entity_poly.pdbx_strand_id
1 'polypeptide(L)' 'PAPPPPAPAPPAPASPAPPSPPIHPTPLNGIALGGGAVVLVPGTPTAADLADVAVAARPLLDLLAARGLLTNERETP' A
#
# COMPACT_ATOMS: atom_id res chain seq x y z
N PRO A 1 -42.84 -53.75 -5.85
CA PRO A 1 -41.75 -52.94 -5.26
C PRO A 1 -40.83 -52.39 -6.37
N ALA A 2 -40.76 -51.07 -6.52
CA ALA A 2 -39.85 -50.42 -7.47
C ALA A 2 -38.42 -50.38 -6.88
N PRO A 3 -37.36 -50.53 -7.70
CA PRO A 3 -36.00 -50.43 -7.21
C PRO A 3 -35.69 -49.00 -6.74
N PRO A 4 -34.85 -48.83 -5.70
CA PRO A 4 -34.46 -47.51 -5.22
C PRO A 4 -33.65 -46.74 -6.27
N PRO A 5 -33.72 -45.40 -6.29
CA PRO A 5 -32.96 -44.59 -7.22
C PRO A 5 -31.43 -44.72 -6.97
N PRO A 6 -30.61 -44.63 -8.02
CA PRO A 6 -29.16 -44.70 -7.89
C PRO A 6 -28.61 -43.52 -7.06
N ALA A 7 -27.63 -43.81 -6.21
CA ALA A 7 -26.96 -42.81 -5.38
C ALA A 7 -26.14 -41.82 -6.25
N PRO A 8 -26.02 -40.54 -5.85
CA PRO A 8 -25.22 -39.56 -6.56
C PRO A 8 -23.73 -39.96 -6.56
N ALA A 9 -23.08 -39.78 -7.72
CA ALA A 9 -21.65 -40.04 -7.87
C ALA A 9 -20.81 -39.05 -7.04
N PRO A 10 -19.63 -39.47 -6.54
CA PRO A 10 -18.75 -38.60 -5.79
C PRO A 10 -18.20 -37.46 -6.67
N PRO A 11 -17.96 -36.26 -6.12
CA PRO A 11 -17.37 -35.15 -6.85
C PRO A 11 -15.95 -35.51 -7.33
N ALA A 12 -15.66 -35.19 -8.59
CA ALA A 12 -14.34 -35.40 -9.16
C ALA A 12 -13.29 -34.51 -8.45
N PRO A 13 -12.04 -34.99 -8.29
CA PRO A 13 -10.98 -34.18 -7.72
C PRO A 13 -10.74 -32.93 -8.57
N ALA A 14 -10.76 -31.77 -7.94
CA ALA A 14 -10.45 -30.51 -8.60
C ALA A 14 -8.98 -30.51 -9.04
N SER A 15 -8.72 -30.11 -10.29
CA SER A 15 -7.36 -29.93 -10.79
C SER A 15 -6.62 -28.88 -9.96
N PRO A 16 -5.31 -29.07 -9.68
CA PRO A 16 -4.52 -28.12 -8.92
C PRO A 16 -4.47 -26.77 -9.65
N ALA A 17 -4.67 -25.69 -8.90
CA ALA A 17 -4.53 -24.34 -9.42
C ALA A 17 -3.07 -24.07 -9.85
N PRO A 18 -2.84 -23.28 -10.92
CA PRO A 18 -1.50 -22.90 -11.32
C PRO A 18 -0.80 -22.11 -10.20
N PRO A 19 0.53 -22.25 -10.04
CA PRO A 19 1.27 -21.51 -9.03
C PRO A 19 1.19 -20.00 -9.29
N SER A 20 1.00 -19.21 -8.24
CA SER A 20 1.03 -17.75 -8.32
C SER A 20 2.45 -17.26 -8.67
N PRO A 21 2.58 -16.18 -9.46
CA PRO A 21 3.88 -15.60 -9.76
C PRO A 21 4.56 -15.11 -8.48
N PRO A 22 5.91 -15.17 -8.41
CA PRO A 22 6.65 -14.65 -7.26
C PRO A 22 6.47 -13.13 -7.14
N ILE A 23 6.15 -12.65 -5.93
CA ILE A 23 6.10 -11.23 -5.61
C ILE A 23 7.51 -10.80 -5.20
N HIS A 24 8.10 -9.86 -5.94
CA HIS A 24 9.39 -9.28 -5.58
C HIS A 24 9.18 -8.05 -4.68
N PRO A 25 9.85 -7.97 -3.52
CA PRO A 25 9.76 -6.80 -2.67
C PRO A 25 10.43 -5.60 -3.35
N THR A 26 9.71 -4.48 -3.46
CA THR A 26 10.26 -3.20 -3.92
C THR A 26 10.69 -2.35 -2.73
N PRO A 27 11.93 -1.82 -2.69
CA PRO A 27 12.34 -0.91 -1.64
C PRO A 27 11.50 0.37 -1.68
N LEU A 28 11.09 0.85 -0.51
CA LEU A 28 10.40 2.12 -0.33
C LEU A 28 11.38 3.13 0.27
N ASN A 29 11.37 4.35 -0.26
CA ASN A 29 12.09 5.49 0.29
C ASN A 29 11.12 6.50 0.91
N GLY A 30 11.48 6.98 2.09
CA GLY A 30 10.76 8.04 2.79
C GLY A 30 11.24 9.42 2.37
N ILE A 31 10.32 10.30 2.02
CA ILE A 31 10.55 11.71 1.72
C ILE A 31 9.95 12.53 2.85
N ALA A 32 10.79 13.25 3.59
CA ALA A 32 10.34 14.16 4.63
C ALA A 32 9.73 15.41 3.99
N LEU A 33 8.49 15.73 4.36
CA LEU A 33 7.77 16.93 3.92
C LEU A 33 7.83 18.07 4.95
N GLY A 34 8.38 17.80 6.13
CA GLY A 34 8.33 18.68 7.30
C GLY A 34 7.05 18.50 8.11
N GLY A 35 7.04 19.03 9.33
CA GLY A 35 5.86 18.93 10.20
C GLY A 35 5.61 17.51 10.74
N GLY A 36 6.61 16.63 10.74
CA GLY A 36 6.47 15.20 11.02
C GLY A 36 5.87 14.36 9.88
N ALA A 37 5.57 14.95 8.72
CA ALA A 37 4.97 14.22 7.60
C ALA A 37 6.03 13.57 6.69
N VAL A 38 5.80 12.31 6.32
CA VAL A 38 6.66 11.51 5.43
C VAL A 38 5.84 10.86 4.32
N VAL A 39 6.31 10.95 3.07
CA VAL A 39 5.74 10.24 1.91
C VAL A 39 6.62 9.05 1.59
N LEU A 40 6.02 7.87 1.42
CA LEU A 40 6.73 6.66 0.99
C LEU A 40 6.57 6.49 -0.52
N VAL A 41 7.70 6.45 -1.24
CA VAL A 41 7.73 6.21 -2.69
C VAL A 41 8.53 4.95 -3.02
N PRO A 42 8.07 4.13 -3.98
CA PRO A 42 8.86 3.01 -4.48
C PRO A 42 10.12 3.46 -5.22
N GLY A 43 11.23 2.74 -5.02
CA GLY A 43 12.49 3.02 -5.70
C GLY A 43 13.21 4.26 -5.16
N THR A 44 14.16 4.78 -5.93
CA THR A 44 15.07 5.86 -5.50
C THR A 44 14.66 7.19 -6.13
N PRO A 45 13.96 8.09 -5.40
CA PRO A 45 13.56 9.39 -5.95
C PRO A 45 14.79 10.26 -6.24
N THR A 46 14.76 10.98 -7.36
CA THR A 46 15.77 11.97 -7.72
C THR A 46 15.51 13.30 -7.00
N ALA A 47 16.49 14.20 -7.00
CA ALA A 47 16.31 15.54 -6.41
C ALA A 47 15.19 16.35 -7.07
N ALA A 48 14.93 16.16 -8.37
CA ALA A 48 13.80 16.78 -9.05
C ALA A 48 12.47 16.23 -8.54
N ASP A 49 12.37 14.90 -8.37
CA ASP A 49 11.17 14.26 -7.82
C ASP A 49 10.89 14.74 -6.39
N LEU A 50 11.92 14.92 -5.57
CA LEU A 50 11.77 15.46 -4.22
C LEU A 50 11.14 16.86 -4.22
N ALA A 51 11.59 17.73 -5.14
CA ALA A 51 11.06 19.09 -5.27
C ALA A 51 9.60 19.07 -5.76
N ASP A 52 9.29 18.24 -6.75
CA ASP A 52 7.93 18.09 -7.28
C ASP A 52 6.97 17.52 -6.23
N VAL A 53 7.41 16.51 -5.47
CA VAL A 53 6.63 15.94 -4.35
C VAL A 53 6.38 16.98 -3.27
N ALA A 54 7.38 17.79 -2.91
CA ALA A 54 7.20 18.86 -1.93
C ALA A 54 6.19 19.92 -2.40
N VAL A 55 6.22 20.29 -3.69
CA VAL A 55 5.25 21.23 -4.27
C VAL A 55 3.85 20.63 -4.31
N ALA A 56 3.72 19.38 -4.76
CA ALA A 56 2.45 18.69 -4.86
C ALA A 56 1.80 18.42 -3.49
N ALA A 57 2.61 18.23 -2.45
CA ALA A 57 2.13 17.97 -1.09
C ALA A 57 1.65 19.23 -0.35
N ARG A 58 1.97 20.45 -0.82
CA ARG A 58 1.60 21.71 -0.16
C ARG A 58 0.14 21.80 0.29
N PRO A 59 -0.87 21.51 -0.56
CA PRO A 59 -2.26 21.61 -0.14
C PRO A 59 -2.63 20.66 1.00
N LEU A 60 -2.00 19.48 1.04
CA LEU A 60 -2.20 18.51 2.10
C LEU A 60 -1.53 18.98 3.39
N LEU A 61 -0.32 19.51 3.31
CA LEU A 61 0.39 20.08 4.47
C LEU A 61 -0.37 21.27 5.05
N ASP A 62 -0.94 22.13 4.22
CA ASP A 62 -1.78 23.26 4.66
C ASP A 62 -3.02 22.75 5.42
N LEU A 63 -3.67 21.69 4.93
CA LEU A 63 -4.80 21.07 5.61
C LEU A 63 -4.38 20.49 6.96
N LEU A 64 -3.28 19.74 7.01
CA LEU A 64 -2.76 19.13 8.24
C LEU A 64 -2.36 20.21 9.26
N ALA A 65 -1.75 21.31 8.80
CA ALA A 65 -1.42 22.47 9.62
C ALA A 65 -2.68 23.13 10.19
N ALA A 66 -3.71 23.35 9.36
CA ALA A 66 -4.99 23.92 9.79
C ALA A 66 -5.71 23.04 10.83
N ARG A 67 -5.42 21.74 10.84
CA ARG A 67 -5.93 20.77 11.82
C ARG A 67 -5.05 20.63 13.07
N GLY A 68 -3.89 21.29 13.11
CA GLY A 68 -2.91 21.14 14.20
C GLY A 68 -2.24 19.77 14.24
N LEU A 69 -2.16 19.07 13.10
CA LEU A 69 -1.64 17.71 12.98
C LEU A 69 -0.16 17.65 12.57
N LEU A 70 0.46 18.80 12.31
CA LEU A 70 1.89 18.87 12.03
C LEU A 70 2.66 19.21 13.31
N THR A 71 3.70 18.44 13.62
CA THR A 71 4.61 18.72 14.72
C THR A 71 5.65 19.73 14.27
N ASN A 72 5.85 20.81 15.02
CA ASN A 72 7.05 21.60 14.84
C ASN A 72 8.26 20.74 15.25
N GLU A 73 9.17 20.48 14.32
CA GLU A 73 10.43 19.73 14.48
C GLU A 73 11.37 20.29 15.59
N ARG A 74 10.93 21.28 16.38
CA ARG A 74 11.62 21.87 17.54
C ARG A 74 11.07 21.43 18.90
N GLU A 75 9.98 20.68 18.96
CA GLU A 75 9.47 20.16 20.24
C GLU A 75 10.04 18.74 20.48
N THR A 76 11.35 18.70 20.72
CA THR A 76 12.01 17.57 21.38
C THR A 76 12.60 18.11 22.69
N PRO A 77 12.33 17.47 23.84
CA PRO A 77 12.84 17.90 25.15
C PRO A 77 14.37 17.88 25.23
#